data_AF-A0A1E4RE50-F1
#
_entry.id   AF-A0A1E4RE50-F1
#
_cell.length_a   1.000
_cell.length_b   1.000
_cell.length_c   1.000
_cell.angle_alpha   90.00
_cell.angle_beta   90.00
_cell.angle_gamma   90.00
#
_symmetry.space_group_name_H-M   'P 1'
#
loop_
_entity.id
_entity.type
_entity.pdbx_description
1 polymer ?
#
loop_
_entity_poly.entity_id
_entity_poly.type
_entity_poly.pdbx_seq_one_letter_code
_entity_poly.pdbx_strand_id
1 'polypeptide(L)'
;MKKLVKTSKKIESLTKAQFQFEKKQLMTIVVKYISTKIVNSFPPENPRNIKSDELPLDKFLLILVSRLQLSISNFMKGVIYLFRYMDIIYLLRYLNQSNNFANYNEMDFELKKLIVGCFKLTLIRERVSKNWNQVTGLSNNEINRVVKTIVGRLNGKLLIKDIELVKLKLEIFRFVKMVTNRI
;
A
#
# COMPACT_ATOMS: atom_id res chain seq x y z
N MET A 1 55.31 9.28 8.86
CA MET A 1 53.99 9.72 9.39
C MET A 1 53.10 10.15 8.22
N LYS A 2 52.12 9.33 7.82
CA LYS A 2 51.11 9.69 6.80
C LYS A 2 49.95 10.42 7.48
N LYS A 3 49.71 11.68 7.13
CA LYS A 3 48.52 12.43 7.56
C LYS A 3 47.29 11.85 6.86
N LEU A 4 46.42 11.21 7.64
CA LEU A 4 45.07 10.84 7.21
C LEU A 4 44.23 12.13 7.10
N VAL A 5 43.98 12.54 5.85
CA VAL A 5 43.02 13.60 5.54
C VAL A 5 41.62 13.06 5.85
N LYS A 6 41.03 13.51 6.97
CA LYS A 6 39.60 13.33 7.25
C LYS A 6 38.82 14.22 6.28
N THR A 7 38.33 13.65 5.19
CA THR A 7 37.28 14.26 4.37
C THR A 7 35.98 14.24 5.18
N SER A 8 35.76 15.32 5.94
CA SER A 8 34.43 15.63 6.46
C SER A 8 33.53 15.96 5.27
N LYS A 9 32.72 14.99 4.84
CA LYS A 9 31.57 15.30 3.98
C LYS A 9 30.68 16.26 4.77
N LYS A 10 30.74 17.55 4.43
CA LYS A 10 29.73 18.54 4.84
C LYS A 10 28.37 17.95 4.47
N ILE A 11 27.57 17.61 5.47
CA ILE A 11 26.16 17.27 5.26
C ILE A 11 25.50 18.62 4.99
N GLU A 12 25.40 19.00 3.71
CA GLU A 12 24.59 20.16 3.31
C GLU A 12 23.16 19.91 3.77
N SER A 13 22.70 20.72 4.72
CA SER A 13 21.32 20.64 5.22
C SER A 13 20.38 21.10 4.11
N LEU A 14 19.56 20.17 3.60
CA LEU A 14 18.54 20.46 2.60
C LEU A 14 17.62 21.61 3.04
N THR A 15 17.27 22.50 2.11
CA THR A 15 16.23 23.49 2.37
C THR A 15 14.87 22.78 2.58
N LYS A 16 13.95 23.40 3.33
CA LYS A 16 12.61 22.83 3.58
C LYS A 16 11.87 22.51 2.27
N ALA A 17 12.02 23.34 1.24
CA ALA A 17 11.40 23.12 -0.07
C ALA A 17 11.98 21.90 -0.78
N GLN A 18 13.32 21.76 -0.80
CA GLN A 18 13.98 20.59 -1.37
C GLN A 18 13.61 19.30 -0.63
N PHE A 19 13.57 19.33 0.70
CA PHE A 19 13.15 18.16 1.48
C PHE A 19 11.71 17.72 1.18
N GLN A 20 10.78 18.66 1.06
CA GLN A 20 9.39 18.32 0.70
C GLN A 20 9.29 17.79 -0.74
N PHE A 21 10.08 18.33 -1.65
CA PHE A 21 10.15 17.87 -3.02
C PHE A 21 10.69 16.44 -3.12
N GLU A 22 11.82 16.15 -2.48
CA GLU A 22 12.41 14.81 -2.41
C GLU A 22 11.46 13.80 -1.77
N LYS A 23 10.79 14.18 -0.69
CA LYS A 23 9.77 13.34 -0.05
C LYS A 23 8.62 13.00 -0.99
N LYS A 24 8.17 13.96 -1.80
CA LYS A 24 7.12 13.75 -2.81
C LYS A 24 7.60 12.84 -3.94
N GLN A 25 8.83 13.01 -4.41
CA GLN A 25 9.44 12.12 -5.41
C GLN A 25 9.56 10.69 -4.89
N LEU A 26 10.07 10.52 -3.67
CA LEU A 26 10.20 9.23 -3.02
C LEU A 26 8.84 8.53 -2.89
N MET A 27 7.82 9.25 -2.41
CA MET A 27 6.46 8.71 -2.34
C MET A 27 5.95 8.29 -3.72
N THR A 28 6.23 9.06 -4.77
CA THR A 28 5.81 8.73 -6.14
C THR A 28 6.44 7.43 -6.63
N ILE A 29 7.74 7.24 -6.38
CA ILE A 29 8.47 6.02 -6.74
C ILE A 29 7.90 4.82 -5.96
N VAL A 30 7.68 4.99 -4.65
CA VAL A 30 7.09 3.98 -3.78
C VAL A 30 5.70 3.57 -4.29
N VAL A 31 4.84 4.54 -4.63
CA VAL A 31 3.49 4.27 -5.15
C VAL A 31 3.56 3.50 -6.47
N LYS A 32 4.42 3.91 -7.41
CA LYS A 32 4.59 3.19 -8.69
C LYS A 32 5.03 1.75 -8.50
N TYR A 33 6.00 1.51 -7.61
CA TYR A 33 6.44 0.16 -7.29
C TYR A 33 5.30 -0.67 -6.70
N ILE A 34 4.58 -0.12 -5.72
CA ILE A 34 3.46 -0.82 -5.07
C ILE A 34 2.30 -1.06 -6.04
N SER A 35 1.96 -0.13 -6.92
CA SER A 35 0.90 -0.36 -7.92
C SER A 35 1.26 -1.52 -8.85
N THR A 36 2.50 -1.58 -9.34
CA THR A 36 2.97 -2.71 -10.15
C THR A 36 2.92 -4.02 -9.38
N LYS A 37 3.34 -4.01 -8.11
CA LYS A 37 3.30 -5.19 -7.25
C LYS A 37 1.85 -5.66 -7.01
N ILE A 38 0.92 -4.75 -6.74
CA ILE A 38 -0.50 -5.08 -6.58
C ILE A 38 -1.04 -5.70 -7.87
N VAL A 39 -0.81 -5.11 -9.04
CA VAL A 39 -1.27 -5.65 -10.32
C VAL A 39 -0.74 -7.07 -10.56
N ASN A 40 0.52 -7.34 -10.20
CA ASN A 40 1.13 -8.66 -10.39
C ASN A 40 0.74 -9.70 -9.31
N SER A 41 0.34 -9.25 -8.12
CA SER A 41 0.02 -10.11 -6.98
C SER A 41 -1.47 -10.32 -6.76
N PHE A 42 -2.34 -9.57 -7.44
CA PHE A 42 -3.78 -9.74 -7.33
C PHE A 42 -4.31 -10.56 -8.49
N PRO A 43 -5.39 -11.33 -8.29
CA PRO A 43 -6.02 -12.04 -9.39
C PRO A 43 -6.49 -11.01 -10.43
N PRO A 44 -6.36 -11.30 -11.73
CA PRO A 44 -6.83 -10.40 -12.77
C PRO A 44 -8.32 -10.12 -12.54
N GLU A 45 -8.72 -8.87 -12.69
CA GLU A 45 -10.11 -8.48 -12.58
C GLU A 45 -10.94 -9.28 -13.61
N ASN A 46 -12.14 -9.68 -13.22
CA ASN A 46 -13.04 -10.36 -14.14
C ASN A 46 -13.32 -9.40 -15.32
N PRO A 47 -13.08 -9.81 -16.58
CA PRO A 47 -13.25 -8.92 -17.74
C PRO A 47 -14.64 -8.28 -17.82
N ARG A 48 -15.67 -8.91 -17.22
CA ARG A 48 -17.03 -8.39 -17.12
C ARG A 48 -17.17 -7.15 -16.21
N ASN A 49 -16.22 -6.93 -15.30
CA ASN A 49 -16.25 -5.83 -14.32
C ASN A 49 -15.27 -4.70 -14.65
N ILE A 50 -14.49 -4.81 -15.73
CA ILE A 50 -13.53 -3.78 -16.14
C ILE A 50 -14.33 -2.60 -16.70
N LYS A 51 -14.43 -1.53 -15.93
CA LYS A 51 -15.05 -0.27 -16.37
C LYS A 51 -14.04 0.47 -17.25
N SER A 52 -14.42 0.82 -18.48
CA SER A 52 -13.53 1.50 -19.44
C SER A 52 -12.99 2.84 -18.94
N ASP A 53 -13.73 3.53 -18.07
CA ASP A 53 -13.37 4.84 -17.51
C ASP A 53 -12.63 4.76 -16.17
N GLU A 54 -12.17 3.57 -15.79
CA GLU A 54 -11.59 3.37 -14.49
C GLU A 54 -10.15 3.92 -14.39
N LEU A 55 -9.93 4.81 -13.41
CA LEU A 55 -8.62 5.42 -13.19
C LEU A 55 -7.54 4.36 -12.94
N PRO A 56 -6.36 4.44 -13.59
CA PRO A 56 -5.22 3.57 -13.32
C PRO A 56 -4.83 3.54 -11.83
N LEU A 57 -4.38 2.37 -11.35
CA LEU A 57 -4.13 2.13 -9.94
C LEU A 57 -3.07 3.06 -9.33
N ASP A 58 -2.00 3.34 -10.07
CA ASP A 58 -0.94 4.26 -9.65
C ASP A 58 -1.47 5.69 -9.45
N LYS A 59 -2.26 6.20 -10.41
CA LYS A 59 -2.92 7.51 -10.32
C LYS A 59 -3.91 7.54 -9.16
N PHE A 60 -4.68 6.47 -8.98
CA PHE A 60 -5.61 6.33 -7.85
C PHE A 60 -4.87 6.43 -6.51
N LEU A 61 -3.79 5.67 -6.34
CA LEU A 61 -2.98 5.67 -5.12
C LEU A 61 -2.32 7.04 -4.87
N LEU A 62 -1.82 7.72 -5.90
CA LEU A 62 -1.24 9.07 -5.77
C LEU A 62 -2.27 10.09 -5.30
N ILE A 63 -3.48 10.08 -5.89
CA ILE A 63 -4.57 10.96 -5.46
C ILE A 63 -4.96 10.65 -4.01
N LEU A 64 -5.08 9.38 -3.67
CA LEU A 64 -5.48 8.95 -2.33
C LEU A 64 -4.44 9.35 -1.27
N VAL A 65 -3.16 9.10 -1.54
CA VAL A 65 -2.05 9.54 -0.67
C VAL A 65 -2.05 11.04 -0.46
N SER A 66 -2.27 11.81 -1.54
CA SER A 66 -2.34 13.27 -1.49
C SER A 66 -3.51 13.76 -0.62
N ARG A 67 -4.73 13.28 -0.89
CA ARG A 67 -5.94 13.67 -0.15
C ARG A 67 -5.90 13.28 1.32
N LEU A 68 -5.37 12.09 1.62
CA LEU A 68 -5.22 11.61 3.00
C LEU A 68 -3.99 12.19 3.71
N GLN A 69 -3.07 12.82 2.98
CA GLN A 69 -1.78 13.30 3.47
C GLN A 69 -0.98 12.17 4.16
N LEU A 70 -0.94 10.99 3.54
CA LEU A 70 -0.28 9.83 4.14
C LEU A 70 1.23 10.04 4.24
N SER A 71 1.77 9.74 5.42
CA SER A 71 3.22 9.52 5.57
C SER A 71 3.62 8.23 4.84
N ILE A 72 4.88 8.13 4.42
CA ILE A 72 5.42 6.90 3.79
C ILE A 72 5.20 5.69 4.71
N SER A 73 5.36 5.87 6.03
CA SER A 73 5.11 4.81 7.02
C SER A 73 3.65 4.34 7.00
N ASN A 74 2.69 5.26 7.04
CA ASN A 74 1.27 4.91 7.04
C ASN A 74 0.84 4.32 5.68
N PHE A 75 1.41 4.79 4.58
CA PHE A 75 1.23 4.18 3.28
C PHE A 75 1.69 2.71 3.30
N MET A 76 2.91 2.44 3.74
CA MET A 76 3.44 1.07 3.84
C MET A 76 2.63 0.18 4.78
N LYS A 77 2.17 0.70 5.93
CA LYS A 77 1.29 -0.05 6.84
C LYS A 77 -0.02 -0.46 6.16
N GLY A 78 -0.65 0.45 5.42
CA GLY A 78 -1.87 0.14 4.66
C GLY A 78 -1.63 -0.92 3.60
N VAL A 79 -0.51 -0.83 2.89
CA VAL A 79 -0.10 -1.83 1.89
C VAL A 79 0.17 -3.21 2.52
N ILE A 80 0.77 -3.26 3.72
CA ILE A 80 0.96 -4.53 4.45
C ILE A 80 -0.38 -5.17 4.81
N TYR A 81 -1.36 -4.40 5.27
CA TYR A 81 -2.70 -4.94 5.51
C TYR A 81 -3.33 -5.51 4.25
N LEU A 82 -3.15 -4.83 3.13
CA LEU A 82 -3.66 -5.25 1.84
C LEU A 82 -3.04 -6.60 1.42
N PHE A 83 -1.72 -6.75 1.49
CA PHE A 83 -1.06 -8.02 1.15
C PHE A 83 -1.44 -9.16 2.11
N ARG A 84 -1.51 -8.91 3.41
CA ARG A 84 -1.98 -9.93 4.37
C ARG A 84 -3.41 -10.38 4.08
N TYR A 85 -4.29 -9.45 3.70
CA TYR A 85 -5.65 -9.79 3.28
C TYR A 85 -5.60 -10.72 2.06
N MET A 86 -4.76 -10.40 1.06
CA MET A 86 -4.63 -11.24 -0.13
C MET A 86 -4.06 -12.62 0.14
N ASP A 87 -3.02 -12.73 0.96
CA ASP A 87 -2.45 -14.03 1.33
C ASP A 87 -3.52 -14.97 1.90
N ILE A 88 -4.44 -14.43 2.71
CA ILE A 88 -5.57 -15.18 3.26
C ILE A 88 -6.57 -15.56 2.18
N ILE A 89 -6.92 -14.63 1.27
CA ILE A 89 -7.82 -14.95 0.15
C ILE A 89 -7.22 -16.04 -0.76
N TYR A 90 -5.92 -15.97 -1.07
CA TYR A 90 -5.25 -17.00 -1.85
C TYR A 90 -5.21 -18.35 -1.13
N LEU A 91 -4.93 -18.36 0.17
CA LEU A 91 -4.98 -19.58 0.97
C LEU A 91 -6.38 -20.21 0.94
N LEU A 92 -7.42 -19.39 1.12
CA LEU A 92 -8.81 -19.87 1.07
C LEU A 92 -9.17 -20.42 -0.32
N ARG A 93 -8.74 -19.76 -1.41
CA ARG A 93 -8.93 -20.26 -2.77
C ARG A 93 -8.27 -21.61 -2.97
N TYR A 94 -7.01 -21.74 -2.52
CA TYR A 94 -6.26 -22.98 -2.62
C TYR A 94 -6.95 -24.13 -1.87
N LEU A 95 -7.38 -23.89 -0.63
CA LEU A 95 -8.12 -24.89 0.17
C LEU A 95 -9.46 -25.29 -0.45
N ASN A 96 -10.17 -24.35 -1.08
CA ASN A 96 -11.45 -24.66 -1.73
C ASN A 96 -11.27 -25.47 -3.01
N GLN A 97 -10.22 -25.17 -3.79
CA GLN A 97 -9.85 -25.97 -4.97
C GLN A 97 -9.46 -27.40 -4.58
N SER A 98 -8.69 -27.59 -3.51
CA SER A 98 -8.30 -28.93 -3.05
C SER A 98 -9.47 -29.76 -2.51
N ASN A 99 -10.53 -29.10 -2.04
CA ASN A 99 -11.68 -29.75 -1.39
C ASN A 99 -12.91 -29.91 -2.31
N ASN A 100 -12.82 -29.60 -3.61
CA ASN A 100 -13.96 -29.60 -4.54
C ASN A 100 -15.16 -28.75 -4.07
N PHE A 101 -14.95 -27.78 -3.18
CA PHE A 101 -15.98 -26.78 -2.87
C PHE A 101 -16.07 -25.83 -4.06
N ALA A 102 -17.04 -26.07 -4.93
CA ALA A 102 -17.36 -25.18 -6.03
C ALA A 102 -17.58 -23.74 -5.47
N ASN A 103 -16.93 -22.77 -6.11
CA ASN A 103 -17.30 -21.34 -6.14
C ASN A 103 -16.67 -20.35 -5.14
N TYR A 104 -15.51 -20.61 -4.53
CA TYR A 104 -14.81 -19.53 -3.81
C TYR A 104 -13.86 -18.73 -4.71
N ASN A 105 -14.40 -18.00 -5.68
CA ASN A 105 -13.61 -17.22 -6.65
C ASN A 105 -13.61 -15.71 -6.40
N GLU A 106 -14.41 -15.21 -5.46
CA GLU A 106 -14.66 -13.78 -5.35
C GLU A 106 -13.92 -13.15 -4.17
N MET A 107 -13.37 -11.96 -4.40
CA MET A 107 -12.95 -11.07 -3.33
C MET A 107 -14.21 -10.43 -2.73
N ASP A 108 -14.24 -10.20 -1.41
CA ASP A 108 -15.42 -9.62 -0.76
C ASP A 108 -15.74 -8.20 -1.28
N PHE A 109 -14.73 -7.51 -1.85
CA PHE A 109 -14.84 -6.17 -2.40
C PHE A 109 -13.88 -5.97 -3.59
N GLU A 110 -14.16 -4.97 -4.43
CA GLU A 110 -13.26 -4.45 -5.46
C GLU A 110 -11.92 -3.97 -4.84
N LEU A 111 -10.83 -4.13 -5.58
CA LEU A 111 -9.47 -3.79 -5.14
C LEU A 111 -9.36 -2.38 -4.54
N LYS A 112 -9.93 -1.37 -5.21
CA LYS A 112 -9.85 0.02 -4.74
C LYS A 112 -10.58 0.24 -3.42
N LYS A 113 -11.69 -0.46 -3.19
CA LYS A 113 -12.41 -0.41 -1.91
C LYS A 113 -11.59 -1.08 -0.81
N LEU A 114 -10.95 -2.22 -1.10
CA LEU A 114 -10.03 -2.88 -0.17
C LEU A 114 -8.86 -1.95 0.22
N ILE A 115 -8.24 -1.30 -0.77
CA ILE A 115 -7.17 -0.32 -0.55
C ILE A 115 -7.62 0.80 0.40
N VAL A 116 -8.78 1.40 0.14
CA VAL A 116 -9.36 2.44 1.01
C VAL A 116 -9.58 1.91 2.42
N GLY A 117 -10.13 0.70 2.56
CA GLY A 117 -10.33 0.03 3.84
C GLY A 117 -9.03 -0.18 4.61
N CYS A 118 -7.97 -0.65 3.94
CA CYS A 118 -6.65 -0.84 4.55
C CYS A 118 -6.06 0.48 5.05
N PHE A 119 -6.16 1.57 4.28
CA PHE A 119 -5.69 2.88 4.74
C PHE A 119 -6.53 3.45 5.87
N LYS A 120 -7.84 3.23 5.87
CA LYS A 120 -8.69 3.60 7.00
C LYS A 120 -8.30 2.85 8.27
N LEU A 121 -8.08 1.54 8.16
CA LEU A 121 -7.61 0.71 9.26
C LEU A 121 -6.28 1.22 9.82
N THR A 122 -5.32 1.58 8.96
CA THR A 122 -4.06 2.20 9.39
C THR A 122 -4.29 3.50 10.14
N LEU A 123 -5.06 4.44 9.58
CA LEU A 123 -5.27 5.75 10.18
C LEU A 123 -6.03 5.69 11.50
N ILE A 124 -7.00 4.77 11.64
CA ILE A 124 -7.70 4.52 12.91
C ILE A 124 -6.71 4.13 14.00
N ARG A 125 -5.75 3.24 13.70
CA ARG A 125 -4.73 2.81 14.68
C ARG A 125 -3.78 3.94 15.09
N GLU A 126 -3.53 4.87 14.18
CA GLU A 126 -2.75 6.08 14.44
C GLU A 126 -3.61 7.21 15.05
N ARG A 127 -4.88 6.94 15.38
CA ARG A 127 -5.85 7.93 15.92
C ARG A 127 -6.06 9.15 15.02
N VAL A 128 -5.89 8.97 13.71
CA VAL A 128 -6.11 10.01 12.70
C VAL A 128 -7.53 9.88 12.13
N SER A 129 -8.36 10.89 12.40
CA SER A 129 -9.69 11.00 11.81
C SER A 129 -9.66 11.74 10.48
N LYS A 130 -10.46 11.29 9.50
CA LYS A 130 -10.60 11.89 8.17
C LYS A 130 -12.05 11.82 7.73
N ASN A 131 -12.51 12.81 6.97
CA ASN A 131 -13.82 12.75 6.31
C ASN A 131 -13.73 11.84 5.08
N TRP A 132 -13.98 10.55 5.27
CA TRP A 132 -13.80 9.56 4.22
C TRP A 132 -14.76 9.74 3.04
N ASN A 133 -16.00 10.15 3.31
CA ASN A 133 -16.97 10.44 2.25
C ASN A 133 -16.45 11.52 1.30
N GLN A 134 -15.88 12.59 1.84
CA GLN A 134 -15.28 13.65 1.02
C GLN A 134 -14.03 13.17 0.25
N VAL A 135 -13.24 12.27 0.82
CA VAL A 135 -11.98 11.80 0.20
C VAL A 135 -12.24 10.78 -0.92
N THR A 136 -13.14 9.83 -0.69
CA THR A 136 -13.33 8.65 -1.55
C THR A 136 -14.70 8.58 -2.22
N GLY A 137 -15.66 9.41 -1.81
CA GLY A 137 -17.06 9.33 -2.25
C GLY A 137 -17.84 8.16 -1.66
N LEU A 138 -17.21 7.31 -0.84
CA LEU A 138 -17.86 6.16 -0.23
C LEU A 138 -18.54 6.55 1.09
N SER A 139 -19.73 6.02 1.33
CA SER A 139 -20.43 6.26 2.59
C SER A 139 -19.64 5.71 3.78
N ASN A 140 -19.75 6.36 4.95
CA ASN A 140 -19.06 5.89 6.15
C ASN A 140 -19.45 4.44 6.51
N ASN A 141 -20.71 4.06 6.29
CA ASN A 141 -21.23 2.71 6.52
C ASN A 141 -20.55 1.70 5.61
N GLU A 142 -20.44 2.01 4.32
CA GLU A 142 -19.78 1.13 3.34
C GLU A 142 -18.31 0.91 3.71
N ILE A 143 -17.56 1.97 4.00
CA ILE A 143 -16.14 1.81 4.34
C ILE A 143 -15.99 1.07 5.69
N ASN A 144 -16.87 1.31 6.65
CA ASN A 144 -16.86 0.56 7.92
C ASN A 144 -17.12 -0.93 7.68
N ARG A 145 -17.99 -1.29 6.74
CA ARG A 145 -18.20 -2.69 6.34
C ARG A 145 -16.92 -3.29 5.75
N VAL A 146 -16.25 -2.58 4.84
CA VAL A 146 -14.97 -3.02 4.27
C VAL A 146 -13.93 -3.26 5.38
N VAL A 147 -13.76 -2.29 6.29
CA VAL A 147 -12.81 -2.42 7.41
C VAL A 147 -13.14 -3.62 8.30
N LYS A 148 -14.42 -3.81 8.66
CA LYS A 148 -14.86 -4.97 9.47
C LYS A 148 -14.52 -6.29 8.78
N THR A 149 -14.77 -6.41 7.48
CA THR A 149 -14.42 -7.61 6.70
C THR A 149 -12.91 -7.85 6.69
N ILE A 150 -12.09 -6.82 6.43
CA ILE A 150 -10.63 -6.94 6.48
C ILE A 150 -10.16 -7.43 7.86
N VAL A 151 -10.66 -6.81 8.94
CA VAL A 151 -10.31 -7.20 10.31
C VAL A 151 -10.73 -8.64 10.61
N GLY A 152 -11.91 -9.05 10.15
CA GLY A 152 -12.43 -10.41 10.28
C GLY A 152 -11.55 -11.43 9.55
N ARG A 153 -11.16 -11.15 8.29
CA ARG A 153 -10.24 -12.01 7.52
C ARG A 153 -8.88 -12.13 8.20
N LEU A 154 -8.34 -11.03 8.73
CA LEU A 154 -7.08 -11.02 9.46
C LEU A 154 -7.17 -11.68 10.86
N ASN A 155 -8.35 -12.18 11.26
CA ASN A 155 -8.62 -12.77 12.57
C ASN A 155 -8.12 -11.87 13.73
N GLY A 156 -8.31 -10.56 13.62
CA GLY A 156 -7.85 -9.59 14.62
C GLY A 156 -6.32 -9.43 14.74
N LYS A 157 -5.50 -10.12 13.92
CA LYS A 157 -4.03 -9.99 13.91
C LYS A 157 -3.59 -8.70 13.21
N LEU A 158 -3.87 -7.58 13.85
CA LEU A 158 -3.72 -6.24 13.29
C LEU A 158 -2.38 -5.58 13.62
N LEU A 159 -1.57 -6.15 14.51
CA LEU A 159 -0.24 -5.59 14.80
C LEU A 159 0.67 -5.76 13.56
N ILE A 160 1.27 -4.66 13.11
CA ILE A 160 2.35 -4.68 12.12
C ILE A 160 3.65 -4.52 12.88
N LYS A 161 4.54 -5.51 12.77
CA LYS A 161 5.85 -5.48 13.43
C LYS A 161 6.79 -4.57 12.64
N ASP A 162 7.72 -3.92 13.32
CA ASP A 162 8.71 -3.05 12.67
C ASP A 162 9.53 -3.78 11.61
N ILE A 163 9.82 -5.06 11.85
CA ILE A 163 10.53 -5.91 10.87
C ILE A 163 9.79 -6.01 9.53
N GLU A 164 8.47 -5.96 9.52
CA GLU A 164 7.68 -6.02 8.28
C GLU A 164 7.80 -4.71 7.50
N LEU A 165 7.81 -3.57 8.20
CA LEU A 165 8.08 -2.27 7.59
C LEU A 165 9.51 -2.20 7.04
N VAL A 166 10.49 -2.72 7.78
CA VAL A 166 11.88 -2.79 7.33
C VAL A 166 12.01 -3.67 6.09
N LYS A 167 11.37 -4.84 6.07
CA LYS A 167 11.35 -5.73 4.90
C LYS A 167 10.79 -5.02 3.67
N LEU A 168 9.65 -4.36 3.80
CA LEU A 168 9.04 -3.63 2.68
C LEU A 168 9.92 -2.45 2.20
N LYS A 169 10.52 -1.69 3.13
CA LYS A 169 11.48 -0.62 2.80
C LYS A 169 12.68 -1.16 2.02
N LEU A 170 13.26 -2.27 2.47
CA LEU A 170 14.40 -2.91 1.80
C LEU A 170 14.04 -3.42 0.42
N GLU A 171 12.83 -3.97 0.27
CA GLU A 171 12.32 -4.43 -1.02
C GLU A 171 12.19 -3.27 -2.02
N ILE A 172 11.55 -2.17 -1.60
CA ILE A 172 11.46 -0.94 -2.40
C ILE A 172 12.86 -0.42 -2.74
N PHE A 173 13.77 -0.37 -1.77
CA PHE A 173 15.14 0.09 -1.99
C PHE A 173 15.88 -0.75 -3.02
N ARG A 174 15.76 -2.08 -2.95
CA ARG A 174 16.35 -3.01 -3.94
C ARG A 174 15.76 -2.78 -5.33
N PHE A 175 14.45 -2.58 -5.43
CA PHE A 175 13.80 -2.26 -6.70
C PHE A 175 14.35 -0.95 -7.29
N VAL A 176 14.41 0.12 -6.50
CA VAL A 176 14.96 1.40 -6.95
C VAL A 176 16.39 1.22 -7.43
N LYS A 177 17.25 0.56 -6.65
CA LYS A 177 18.64 0.28 -7.03
C LYS A 177 18.75 -0.51 -8.34
N MET A 178 17.89 -1.50 -8.54
CA MET A 178 17.87 -2.30 -9.78
C MET A 178 17.51 -1.46 -11.00
N VAL A 179 16.54 -0.55 -10.87
CA VAL A 179 16.10 0.32 -11.97
C VAL A 179 17.14 1.41 -12.26
N THR A 180 17.80 1.95 -11.24
CA THR A 180 18.81 3.01 -11.43
C THR A 180 20.16 2.48 -11.93
N ASN A 181 20.55 1.25 -11.57
CA ASN A 181 21.82 0.64 -12.00
C ASN A 181 21.77 0.03 -13.40
N ARG A 182 20.62 0.05 -14.08
CA ARG A 182 20.48 -0.35 -15.49
C ARG A 182 20.75 0.81 -16.47
N ILE A 183 21.30 1.92 -15.98
CA ILE A 183 21.78 3.07 -16.75
C ILE A 183 23.30 3.09 -16.68
#